data_AF-A0A3N7C1J3-F1
#
_entry.id   AF-A0A3N7C1J3-F1
#
_cell.length_a   1.000
_cell.length_b   1.000
_cell.length_c   1.000
_cell.angle_alpha   90.00
_cell.angle_beta   90.00
_cell.angle_gamma   90.00
#
_symmetry.space_group_name_H-M   'P 1'
#
loop_
_entity.id
_entity.type
_entity.pdbx_description
1 polymer ?
#
loop_
_entity_poly.entity_id
_entity_poly.type
_entity_poly.pdbx_seq_one_letter_code
_entity_poly.pdbx_strand_id
1 'polypeptide(L)'
;MKLSLTLVICSCLIATSAWASNDRRDCKIELRKLNEALSTNYTSQNHHGYRQAKASRDNLEYKKCANQARKARERLERDANL
;
A
#
# COMPACT_ATOMS: atom_id res chain seq x y z
N MET A 1 3.36 -6.43 42.15
CA MET A 1 2.76 -6.72 40.83
C MET A 1 2.39 -5.44 40.11
N LYS A 2 3.38 -4.74 39.52
CA LYS A 2 3.18 -3.47 38.80
C LYS A 2 4.00 -3.40 37.50
N LEU A 3 5.14 -4.10 37.47
CA LEU A 3 6.05 -4.22 36.32
C LEU A 3 5.45 -4.96 35.10
N SER A 4 4.44 -5.81 35.31
CA SER A 4 3.82 -6.60 34.24
C SER A 4 2.94 -5.75 33.32
N LEU A 5 2.23 -4.74 33.86
CA LEU A 5 1.32 -3.92 33.06
C LEU A 5 2.07 -2.97 32.13
N THR A 6 3.16 -2.37 32.61
CA THR A 6 4.02 -1.50 31.78
C THR A 6 4.70 -2.27 30.66
N LEU A 7 5.12 -3.51 30.91
CA LEU A 7 5.71 -4.39 29.89
C LEU A 7 4.70 -4.76 28.78
N VAL A 8 3.44 -5.03 29.14
CA VAL A 8 2.37 -5.32 28.18
C VAL A 8 2.02 -4.09 27.32
N ILE A 9 1.99 -2.90 27.90
CA ILE A 9 1.71 -1.67 27.15
C ILE A 9 2.84 -1.35 26.17
N CYS A 10 4.11 -1.51 26.59
CA CYS A 10 5.26 -1.28 25.72
C CYS A 10 5.31 -2.26 24.53
N SER A 11 4.96 -3.54 24.72
CA SER A 11 4.96 -4.51 23.62
C SER A 11 3.86 -4.24 22.58
N CYS A 12 2.68 -3.76 22.99
CA CYS A 12 1.62 -3.35 22.06
C CYS A 12 2.00 -2.14 21.20
N LEU A 13 2.73 -1.17 21.76
CA LEU A 13 3.19 0.02 21.02
C LEU A 13 4.24 -0.32 19.96
N ILE A 14 5.14 -1.25 20.26
CA ILE A 14 6.17 -1.69 19.31
C ILE A 14 5.54 -2.46 18.14
N ALA A 15 4.57 -3.34 18.43
CA ALA A 15 3.90 -4.14 17.40
C ALA A 15 3.14 -3.29 16.36
N THR A 16 2.49 -2.21 16.81
CA THR A 16 1.75 -1.29 15.91
C THR A 16 2.69 -0.50 14.99
N SER A 17 3.86 -0.08 15.50
CA SER A 17 4.86 0.62 14.68
C SER A 17 5.46 -0.27 13.57
N ALA A 18 5.70 -1.55 13.87
CA ALA A 18 6.21 -2.52 12.91
C ALA A 18 5.23 -2.76 11.76
N TRP A 19 3.93 -2.90 12.06
CA TRP A 19 2.90 -3.13 11.04
C TRP A 19 2.72 -1.92 10.10
N ALA A 20 2.68 -0.70 10.66
CA ALA A 20 2.61 0.51 9.86
C ALA A 20 3.81 0.68 8.93
N SER A 21 5.00 0.27 9.38
CA SER A 21 6.23 0.33 8.58
C SER A 21 6.21 -0.67 7.41
N ASN A 22 5.69 -1.88 7.63
CA ASN A 22 5.61 -2.91 6.61
C ASN A 22 4.55 -2.55 5.56
N ASP A 23 3.36 -2.12 5.99
CA ASP A 23 2.30 -1.69 5.09
C ASP A 23 2.76 -0.52 4.20
N ARG A 24 3.52 0.43 4.75
CA ARG A 24 4.08 1.55 3.99
C ARG A 24 5.06 1.08 2.91
N ARG A 25 5.89 0.08 3.20
CA ARG A 25 6.80 -0.53 2.23
C ARG A 25 6.02 -1.24 1.13
N ASP A 26 5.02 -2.04 1.49
CA ASP A 26 4.18 -2.78 0.55
C ASP A 26 3.41 -1.83 -0.39
N CYS A 27 2.82 -0.78 0.16
CA CYS A 27 2.18 0.27 -0.64
C CYS A 27 3.13 0.90 -1.66
N LYS A 28 4.38 1.21 -1.27
CA LYS A 28 5.38 1.76 -2.21
C LYS A 28 5.73 0.77 -3.32
N ILE A 29 5.92 -0.51 -2.98
CA ILE A 29 6.27 -1.57 -3.93
C ILE A 29 5.13 -1.76 -4.94
N GLU A 30 3.89 -1.90 -4.48
CA GLU A 30 2.74 -2.12 -5.36
C GLU A 30 2.42 -0.89 -6.22
N LEU A 31 2.53 0.33 -5.68
CA LEU A 31 2.40 1.56 -6.47
C LEU A 31 3.46 1.66 -7.56
N ARG A 32 4.70 1.23 -7.28
CA ARG A 32 5.77 1.22 -8.27
C ARG A 32 5.47 0.25 -9.40
N LYS A 33 5.08 -1.00 -9.07
CA LYS A 33 4.68 -2.01 -10.06
C LYS A 33 3.50 -1.54 -10.92
N LEU A 34 2.49 -0.92 -10.30
CA LEU A 34 1.37 -0.33 -11.03
C LEU A 34 1.83 0.79 -11.96
N ASN A 35 2.71 1.67 -11.50
CA ASN A 35 3.26 2.74 -12.33
C ASN A 35 4.07 2.19 -13.51
N GLU A 36 4.88 1.16 -13.29
CA GLU A 36 5.64 0.48 -14.35
C GLU A 36 4.70 -0.16 -15.38
N ALA A 37 3.66 -0.86 -14.93
CA ALA A 37 2.64 -1.44 -15.80
C ALA A 37 1.83 -0.39 -16.60
N LEU A 38 1.65 0.82 -16.06
CA LEU A 38 0.99 1.93 -16.74
C LEU A 38 1.92 2.77 -17.61
N SER A 39 3.21 2.82 -17.28
CA SER A 39 4.21 3.61 -17.98
C SER A 39 4.44 3.11 -19.40
N THR A 40 4.20 1.82 -19.65
CA THR A 40 4.15 1.26 -21.01
C THR A 40 3.04 1.88 -21.87
N ASN A 41 2.02 2.49 -21.24
CA ASN A 41 0.84 3.07 -21.88
C ASN A 41 0.72 4.59 -21.70
N TYR A 42 1.80 5.29 -21.36
CA TYR A 42 1.92 6.77 -21.28
C TYR A 42 0.92 7.49 -20.32
N THR A 43 0.12 6.77 -19.53
CA THR A 43 -1.05 7.33 -18.83
C THR A 43 -1.00 7.20 -17.30
N SER A 44 0.15 6.84 -16.73
CA SER A 44 0.23 6.45 -15.30
C SER A 44 -0.32 7.49 -14.32
N GLN A 45 -0.07 8.78 -14.56
CA GLN A 45 -0.59 9.87 -13.71
C GLN A 45 -2.09 10.14 -13.91
N ASN A 46 -2.64 9.77 -15.08
CA ASN A 46 -4.05 9.96 -15.41
C ASN A 46 -4.92 8.73 -15.10
N HIS A 47 -4.31 7.58 -14.84
CA HIS A 47 -5.04 6.36 -14.55
C HIS A 47 -5.78 6.44 -13.21
N HIS A 48 -7.10 6.26 -13.25
CA HIS A 48 -7.97 6.34 -12.06
C HIS A 48 -7.48 5.44 -10.92
N GLY A 49 -7.11 4.19 -11.22
CA GLY A 49 -6.62 3.24 -10.22
C GLY A 49 -5.31 3.68 -9.56
N TYR A 50 -4.44 4.35 -10.31
CA TYR A 50 -3.18 4.88 -9.75
C TYR A 50 -3.43 6.08 -8.84
N ARG A 51 -4.29 7.02 -9.27
CA ARG A 51 -4.68 8.18 -8.45
C ARG A 51 -5.37 7.76 -7.15
N GLN A 52 -6.24 6.76 -7.21
CA GLN A 52 -6.93 6.24 -6.04
C GLN A 52 -5.96 5.61 -5.03
N ALA A 53 -5.02 4.77 -5.49
CA ALA A 53 -4.02 4.17 -4.63
C ALA A 53 -3.07 5.22 -4.01
N LYS A 54 -2.70 6.24 -4.79
CA LYS A 54 -1.90 7.38 -4.32
C LYS A 54 -2.63 8.18 -3.24
N ALA A 55 -3.92 8.47 -3.42
CA ALA A 55 -4.73 9.16 -2.42
C ALA A 55 -4.81 8.39 -1.09
N SER A 56 -5.00 7.07 -1.13
CA SER A 56 -4.96 6.22 0.08
C SER A 56 -3.62 6.28 0.79
N ARG A 57 -2.50 6.29 0.05
CA ARG A 57 -1.16 6.47 0.63
C ARG A 57 -1.02 7.83 1.31
N ASP A 58 -1.50 8.89 0.66
CA ASP A 58 -1.40 10.26 1.17
C ASP A 58 -2.28 10.45 2.43
N ASN A 59 -3.34 9.65 2.58
CA ASN A 59 -4.16 9.52 3.79
C ASN A 59 -3.60 8.52 4.84
N LEU A 60 -2.38 8.02 4.67
CA LEU A 60 -1.75 7.01 5.55
C LEU A 60 -2.47 5.65 5.61
N GLU A 61 -3.41 5.38 4.70
CA GLU A 61 -4.13 4.11 4.57
C GLU A 61 -3.28 3.09 3.77
N TYR A 62 -2.08 2.76 4.26
CA TYR A 62 -1.08 2.00 3.49
C TYR A 62 -1.55 0.61 3.03
N LYS A 63 -2.24 -0.14 3.88
CA LYS A 63 -2.83 -1.44 3.51
C LYS A 63 -3.89 -1.32 2.40
N LYS A 64 -4.63 -0.21 2.38
CA LYS A 64 -5.63 0.08 1.34
C LYS A 64 -4.94 0.48 0.04
N CYS A 65 -3.88 1.30 0.12
CA CYS A 65 -3.02 1.63 -1.01
C CYS A 65 -2.47 0.35 -1.69
N ALA A 66 -1.86 -0.56 -0.93
CA ALA A 66 -1.28 -1.79 -1.48
C ALA A 66 -2.35 -2.63 -2.21
N ASN A 67 -3.53 -2.81 -1.59
CA ASN A 67 -4.63 -3.56 -2.20
C ASN A 67 -5.19 -2.90 -3.47
N GLN A 68 -5.36 -1.58 -3.45
CA GLN A 68 -5.85 -0.83 -4.63
C GLN A 68 -4.84 -0.89 -5.77
N ALA A 69 -3.54 -0.70 -5.47
CA ALA A 69 -2.48 -0.74 -6.46
C ALA A 69 -2.37 -2.11 -7.12
N ARG A 70 -2.38 -3.19 -6.32
CA ARG A 70 -2.38 -4.58 -6.81
C ARG A 70 -3.59 -4.86 -7.70
N LYS A 71 -4.81 -4.57 -7.24
CA LYS A 71 -6.03 -4.80 -8.02
C LYS A 71 -6.06 -4.01 -9.33
N ALA A 72 -5.57 -2.78 -9.32
CA ALA A 72 -5.47 -1.98 -10.54
C ALA A 72 -4.48 -2.61 -11.52
N ARG A 73 -3.35 -3.15 -11.04
CA ARG A 73 -2.38 -3.85 -11.88
C ARG A 73 -2.97 -5.14 -12.47
N GLU A 74 -3.63 -5.96 -11.65
CA GLU A 74 -4.31 -7.19 -12.09
C GLU A 74 -5.41 -6.93 -13.13
N ARG A 75 -6.01 -5.73 -13.15
CA ARG A 75 -6.95 -5.34 -14.21
C ARG A 75 -6.21 -5.05 -15.52
N LEU A 76 -5.13 -4.26 -15.47
CA LEU A 76 -4.30 -3.97 -16.64
C LEU A 76 -3.72 -5.25 -17.27
N GLU A 77 -3.23 -6.17 -16.43
CA GLU A 77 -2.68 -7.46 -16.88
C GLU A 77 -3.75 -8.34 -17.55
N ARG A 78 -5.02 -8.24 -17.12
CA ARG A 78 -6.14 -8.95 -17.76
C ARG A 78 -6.57 -8.29 -19.06
N ASP A 79 -6.67 -6.96 -19.05
CA ASP A 79 -7.05 -6.19 -20.24
C ASP A 79 -6.00 -6.31 -21.36
N ALA A 80 -4.71 -6.46 -21.02
CA ALA A 80 -3.63 -6.64 -21.99
C ALA A 80 -3.54 -8.06 -22.61
N ASN A 81 -4.21 -9.05 -22.02
CA ASN A 81 -4.26 -10.44 -22.53
C ASN A 81 -5.53 -10.73 -23.37
N LEU A 82 -6.31 -9.70 -23.68
CA LEU A 82 -7.51 -9.72 -24.54
C LEU A 82 -7.18 -9.05 -25.88
#